data_AF-A0A3B9ZIR8-F1
#
_entry.id   AF-A0A3B9ZIR8-F1
#
_cell.length_a   1.000
_cell.length_b   1.000
_cell.length_c   1.000
_cell.angle_alpha   90.00
_cell.angle_beta   90.00
_cell.angle_gamma   90.00
#
_symmetry.space_group_name_H-M   'P 1'
#
loop_
_entity.id
_entity.type
_entity.pdbx_description
1 polymer ?
#
loop_
_entity_poly.entity_id
_entity_poly.type
_entity_poly.pdbx_seq_one_letter_code
_entity_poly.pdbx_strand_id
1 'polypeptide(L)'
;MDMHANKIEAGSVKIHKNVIASIAAFAALEITGVKHIGKPSCIAFLEFFGLKASRLIKVEFGRNDEIRLEVPLVVAYGCTIASVVESVQDNIRRSLEKMLDKSPRDIRINVQGIEK
;
A
#
# COMPACT_ATOMS: atom_id res chain seq x y z
N MET A 1 35.64 4.59 -18.41
CA MET A 1 35.32 3.18 -18.11
C MET A 1 35.04 3.09 -16.61
N ASP A 2 33.85 2.94 -16.04
CA ASP A 2 32.47 2.88 -16.55
C ASP A 2 31.53 3.27 -15.40
N MET A 3 30.73 4.31 -15.62
CA MET A 3 29.76 4.86 -14.68
C MET A 3 28.37 4.23 -14.93
N HIS A 4 28.23 2.90 -14.77
CA HIS A 4 27.00 2.20 -15.16
C HIS A 4 26.40 1.18 -14.15
N ALA A 5 26.77 1.21 -12.87
CA ALA A 5 26.21 0.24 -11.89
C ALA A 5 24.97 0.73 -11.12
N ASN A 6 24.81 2.03 -10.84
CA ASN A 6 23.82 2.49 -9.85
C ASN A 6 22.38 2.70 -10.41
N LYS A 7 22.18 2.66 -11.73
CA LYS A 7 20.85 2.94 -12.32
C LYS A 7 19.92 1.72 -12.30
N ILE A 8 20.49 0.52 -12.41
CA ILE A 8 19.72 -0.73 -12.53
C ILE A 8 19.17 -1.15 -11.16
N GLU A 9 19.97 -1.05 -10.10
CA GLU A 9 19.55 -1.42 -8.73
C GLU A 9 18.43 -0.51 -8.21
N ALA A 10 18.56 0.82 -8.39
CA ALA A 10 17.52 1.78 -8.05
C ALA A 10 16.22 1.58 -8.88
N GLY A 11 16.35 1.09 -10.12
CA GLY A 11 15.22 0.71 -10.96
C GLY A 11 14.49 -0.52 -10.43
N SER A 12 15.24 -1.57 -10.09
CA SER A 12 14.69 -2.82 -9.54
C SER A 12 13.92 -2.57 -8.24
N VAL A 13 14.52 -1.86 -7.27
CA VAL A 13 13.86 -1.55 -5.99
C VAL A 13 12.56 -0.75 -6.19
N LYS A 14 12.50 0.18 -7.15
CA LYS A 14 11.27 0.93 -7.47
C LYS A 14 10.16 0.02 -8.03
N ILE A 15 10.52 -0.96 -8.85
CA ILE A 15 9.57 -1.92 -9.41
C ILE A 15 9.00 -2.81 -8.30
N HIS A 16 9.86 -3.34 -7.42
CA HIS A 16 9.45 -4.13 -6.27
C HIS A 16 8.45 -3.38 -5.37
N LYS A 17 8.68 -2.09 -5.08
CA LYS A 17 7.74 -1.26 -4.30
C LYS A 17 6.38 -1.15 -4.96
N ASN A 18 6.33 -0.91 -6.27
CA ASN A 18 5.06 -0.77 -6.98
C ASN A 18 4.25 -2.07 -6.97
N VAL A 19 4.91 -3.22 -7.06
CA VAL A 19 4.25 -4.53 -7.00
C VAL A 19 3.66 -4.76 -5.61
N ILE A 20 4.47 -4.59 -4.56
CA ILE A 20 4.02 -4.70 -3.16
C ILE A 20 2.84 -3.76 -2.87
N ALA A 21 2.95 -2.51 -3.30
CA ALA A 21 1.90 -1.52 -3.09
C ALA A 21 0.61 -1.86 -3.86
N SER A 22 0.73 -2.44 -5.07
CA SER A 22 -0.44 -2.89 -5.84
C SER A 22 -1.15 -4.07 -5.18
N ILE A 23 -0.40 -5.03 -4.66
CA ILE A 23 -0.96 -6.17 -3.93
C ILE A 23 -1.67 -5.69 -2.66
N ALA A 24 -1.02 -4.82 -1.87
CA ALA A 24 -1.60 -4.26 -0.67
C ALA A 24 -2.87 -3.43 -0.96
N ALA A 25 -2.88 -2.69 -2.07
CA ALA A 25 -4.06 -1.94 -2.50
C ALA A 25 -5.22 -2.87 -2.84
N PHE A 26 -4.96 -3.93 -3.60
CA PHE A 26 -5.97 -4.89 -4.00
C PHE A 26 -6.58 -5.57 -2.76
N ALA A 27 -5.71 -6.08 -1.88
CA ALA A 27 -6.13 -6.73 -0.63
C ALA A 27 -6.91 -5.79 0.30
N ALA A 28 -6.57 -4.50 0.35
CA ALA A 28 -7.33 -3.53 1.15
C ALA A 28 -8.74 -3.30 0.58
N LEU A 29 -8.88 -3.21 -0.75
CA LEU A 29 -10.17 -2.96 -1.41
C LEU A 29 -11.13 -4.15 -1.37
N GLU A 30 -10.63 -5.37 -1.15
CA GLU A 30 -11.46 -6.57 -0.98
C GLU A 30 -12.22 -6.59 0.36
N ILE A 31 -11.79 -5.79 1.35
CA ILE A 31 -12.43 -5.77 2.66
C ILE A 31 -13.73 -4.97 2.64
N THR A 32 -14.79 -5.61 3.12
CA THR A 32 -16.09 -4.96 3.30
C THR A 32 -15.97 -3.82 4.32
N GLY A 33 -16.44 -2.63 3.93
CA GLY A 33 -16.30 -1.41 4.73
C GLY A 33 -15.15 -0.52 4.27
N VAL A 34 -14.35 -0.91 3.29
CA VAL A 34 -13.39 -0.03 2.61
C VAL A 34 -14.06 0.64 1.42
N LYS A 35 -14.02 1.98 1.36
CA LYS A 35 -14.59 2.75 0.24
C LYS A 35 -13.56 3.00 -0.86
N HIS A 36 -12.38 3.47 -0.47
CA HIS A 36 -11.25 3.71 -1.37
C HIS A 36 -9.97 3.97 -0.57
N ILE A 37 -8.83 3.95 -1.27
CA ILE A 37 -7.49 4.12 -0.71
C ILE A 37 -7.05 5.58 -0.94
N GLY A 38 -6.77 6.29 0.16
CA GLY A 38 -6.37 7.69 0.15
C GLY A 38 -7.49 8.69 -0.14
N LYS A 39 -7.20 9.98 0.10
CA LYS A 39 -8.13 11.09 -0.15
C LYS A 39 -8.34 11.34 -1.66
N PRO A 40 -9.56 11.73 -2.08
CA PRO A 40 -9.85 12.14 -3.46
C PRO A 40 -8.91 13.23 -3.98
N SER A 41 -8.53 14.19 -3.12
CA SER A 41 -7.58 15.24 -3.48
C SER A 41 -6.20 14.66 -3.84
N CYS A 42 -5.69 13.72 -3.05
CA CYS A 42 -4.40 13.09 -3.32
C CYS A 42 -4.43 12.25 -4.61
N ILE A 43 -5.55 11.55 -4.88
CA ILE A 43 -5.76 10.81 -6.13
C ILE A 43 -5.75 11.77 -7.33
N ALA A 44 -6.48 12.89 -7.27
CA ALA A 44 -6.53 13.88 -8.35
C ALA A 44 -5.16 14.52 -8.65
N PHE A 45 -4.38 14.83 -7.60
CA PHE A 45 -3.00 15.28 -7.78
C PHE A 45 -2.13 14.19 -8.40
N LEU A 46 -2.31 12.93 -8.01
CA LEU A 46 -1.52 11.80 -8.52
C LEU A 46 -1.81 11.54 -10.00
N GLU A 47 -3.09 11.57 -10.40
CA GLU A 47 -3.53 11.47 -11.80
C GLU A 47 -2.98 12.62 -12.66
N PHE A 48 -2.97 13.84 -12.14
CA PHE A 48 -2.38 15.00 -12.83
C PHE A 48 -0.88 14.82 -13.12
N PHE A 49 -0.17 14.10 -12.26
CA PHE A 49 1.24 13.73 -12.46
C PHE A 49 1.44 12.41 -13.25
N GLY A 50 0.37 11.79 -13.75
CA GLY A 50 0.41 10.51 -14.48
C GLY A 50 0.75 9.31 -13.61
N LEU A 51 0.51 9.39 -12.31
CA LEU A 51 0.87 8.39 -11.31
C LEU A 51 -0.36 7.57 -10.89
N LYS A 52 -0.19 6.25 -10.70
CA LYS A 52 -1.30 5.34 -10.35
C LYS A 52 -1.58 5.34 -8.84
N ALA A 53 -2.82 5.04 -8.44
CA ALA A 53 -3.26 4.96 -7.04
C ALA A 53 -2.42 4.02 -6.15
N SER A 54 -1.75 3.01 -6.71
CA SER A 54 -0.80 2.16 -5.98
C SER A 54 0.41 2.94 -5.42
N ARG A 55 0.64 4.18 -5.85
CA ARG A 55 1.67 5.06 -5.29
C ARG A 55 1.25 5.76 -3.98
N LEU A 56 -0.03 5.67 -3.60
CA LEU A 56 -0.53 6.22 -2.34
C LEU A 56 -0.11 5.39 -1.13
N ILE A 57 0.09 4.08 -1.34
CA ILE A 57 0.61 3.19 -0.32
C ILE A 57 2.12 3.38 -0.25
N LYS A 58 2.61 3.81 0.91
CA LYS A 58 4.04 3.99 1.14
C LYS A 58 4.65 2.64 1.48
N VAL A 59 5.67 2.24 0.73
CA VAL A 59 6.43 1.00 1.00
C VAL A 59 7.87 1.36 1.34
N GLU A 60 8.26 1.01 2.56
CA GLU A 60 9.60 1.24 3.11
C GLU A 60 10.28 -0.09 3.42
N PHE A 61 11.57 -0.17 3.07
CA PHE A 61 12.42 -1.31 3.42
C PHE A 61 13.31 -0.91 4.60
N GLY A 62 13.25 -1.69 5.68
CA GLY A 62 14.08 -1.53 6.87
C GLY A 62 15.46 -2.19 6.73
N ARG A 63 16.21 -2.22 7.84
CA ARG A 63 17.43 -3.03 7.94
C ARG A 63 17.01 -4.51 7.86
N ASN A 64 17.69 -5.31 7.04
CA ASN A 64 17.34 -6.71 6.73
C ASN A 64 16.13 -6.94 5.80
N ASP A 65 15.87 -6.04 4.85
CA ASP A 65 14.80 -6.22 3.85
C ASP A 65 13.38 -6.32 4.47
N GLU A 66 13.21 -5.79 5.69
CA GLU A 66 11.92 -5.74 6.37
C GLU A 66 10.96 -4.81 5.63
N ILE A 67 9.79 -5.33 5.24
CA ILE A 67 8.77 -4.52 4.55
C ILE A 67 7.89 -3.82 5.59
N ARG A 68 7.74 -2.50 5.45
CA ARG A 68 6.78 -1.69 6.21
C ARG A 68 5.84 -0.99 5.23
N LEU A 69 4.55 -1.06 5.51
CA LEU A 69 3.51 -0.45 4.69
C LEU A 69 2.78 0.62 5.47
N GLU A 70 2.51 1.74 4.82
CA GLU A 70 1.54 2.74 5.27
C GLU A 70 0.43 2.84 4.23
N VAL A 71 -0.78 2.51 4.66
CA VAL A 71 -1.95 2.37 3.80
C VAL A 71 -2.96 3.44 4.19
N PRO A 72 -3.14 4.49 3.37
CA PRO A 72 -4.18 5.47 3.61
C PRO A 72 -5.54 4.92 3.21
N LEU A 73 -6.53 4.98 4.09
CA LEU A 73 -7.82 4.31 3.90
C LEU A 73 -8.98 5.27 4.20
N VAL A 74 -10.05 5.20 3.39
CA VAL A 74 -11.35 5.78 3.71
C VAL A 74 -12.34 4.66 3.99
N VAL A 75 -13.01 4.73 5.13
CA VAL A 75 -13.92 3.70 5.63
C VAL A 75 -15.37 4.07 5.31
N ALA A 76 -16.22 3.08 5.05
CA ALA A 76 -17.64 3.29 4.86
C ALA A 76 -18.35 3.64 6.19
N TYR A 77 -19.37 4.49 6.10
CA TYR A 77 -20.23 4.85 7.22
C TYR A 77 -21.01 3.63 7.72
N GLY A 78 -21.15 3.52 9.04
CA GLY A 78 -21.88 2.41 9.68
C GLY A 78 -21.05 1.16 9.92
N CYS A 79 -19.74 1.18 9.64
CA CYS A 79 -18.82 0.09 9.97
C CYS A 79 -17.98 0.41 11.22
N THR A 80 -17.61 -0.62 11.97
CA THR A 80 -16.66 -0.49 13.08
C THR A 80 -15.24 -0.37 12.53
N ILE A 81 -14.66 0.84 12.61
CA ILE A 81 -13.34 1.16 12.06
C ILE A 81 -12.28 0.15 12.52
N ALA A 82 -12.24 -0.20 13.82
CA ALA A 82 -11.26 -1.15 14.35
C ALA A 82 -11.35 -2.53 13.67
N SER A 83 -12.56 -3.04 13.44
CA SER A 83 -12.77 -4.33 12.78
C SER A 83 -12.38 -4.29 11.29
N VAL A 84 -12.69 -3.18 10.61
CA VAL A 84 -12.26 -2.97 9.21
C VAL A 84 -10.75 -2.90 9.12
N VAL A 85 -10.10 -2.12 9.99
CA VAL A 85 -8.64 -1.97 10.04
C VAL A 85 -7.95 -3.33 10.28
N GLU A 86 -8.42 -4.10 11.27
CA GLU A 86 -7.88 -5.43 11.55
C GLU A 86 -8.03 -6.36 10.35
N SER A 87 -9.21 -6.38 9.73
CA SER A 87 -9.47 -7.19 8.52
C SER A 87 -8.58 -6.79 7.35
N VAL A 88 -8.35 -5.49 7.14
CA VAL A 88 -7.44 -4.98 6.11
C VAL A 88 -6.01 -5.41 6.38
N GLN A 89 -5.54 -5.29 7.63
CA GLN A 89 -4.18 -5.69 7.99
C GLN A 89 -3.95 -7.20 7.78
N ASP A 90 -4.89 -8.03 8.23
CA ASP A 90 -4.82 -9.48 8.05
C ASP A 90 -4.83 -9.86 6.56
N ASN A 91 -5.72 -9.27 5.76
CA ASN A 91 -5.82 -9.60 4.34
C ASN A 91 -4.59 -9.14 3.53
N ILE A 92 -4.03 -7.95 3.83
CA ILE A 92 -2.78 -7.49 3.22
C ILE A 92 -1.64 -8.45 3.59
N ARG A 93 -1.54 -8.85 4.86
CA ARG A 93 -0.49 -9.76 5.34
C ARG A 93 -0.56 -11.10 4.61
N ARG A 94 -1.75 -11.70 4.53
CA ARG A 94 -1.97 -12.97 3.82
C ARG A 94 -1.67 -12.87 2.34
N SER A 95 -2.09 -11.79 1.70
CA SER A 95 -1.86 -11.59 0.26
C SER A 95 -0.38 -11.43 -0.07
N LEU A 96 0.37 -10.66 0.74
CA LEU A 96 1.81 -10.49 0.54
C LEU A 96 2.58 -11.78 0.83
N GLU A 97 2.22 -12.50 1.89
CA GLU A 97 2.83 -13.79 2.20
C GLU A 97 2.58 -14.80 1.08
N LYS A 98 1.35 -14.90 0.57
CA LYS A 98 0.99 -15.82 -0.51
C LYS A 98 1.66 -15.50 -1.85
N MET A 99 1.84 -14.22 -2.18
CA MET A 99 2.36 -13.81 -3.49
C MET A 99 3.88 -13.64 -3.52
N LEU A 100 4.50 -13.30 -2.39
CA LEU A 100 5.91 -12.93 -2.31
C LEU A 100 6.72 -13.80 -1.35
N ASP A 101 6.10 -14.75 -0.64
CA ASP A 101 6.72 -15.56 0.42
C ASP A 101 7.38 -14.69 1.50
N LYS A 102 6.85 -13.48 1.69
CA LYS A 102 7.40 -12.43 2.55
C LYS A 102 6.29 -11.86 3.41
N SER A 103 6.42 -12.00 4.72
CA SER A 103 5.48 -11.37 5.66
C SER A 103 5.98 -9.96 6.03
N PRO A 104 5.15 -8.90 5.89
CA PRO A 104 5.54 -7.56 6.30
C PRO A 104 5.72 -7.47 7.82
N ARG A 105 6.68 -6.65 8.24
CA ARG A 105 6.99 -6.39 9.65
C ARG A 105 5.94 -5.52 10.31
N ASP A 106 5.50 -4.48 9.60
CA ASP A 106 4.57 -3.47 10.11
C ASP A 106 3.60 -3.05 8.99
N ILE A 107 2.31 -3.00 9.30
CA ILE A 107 1.26 -2.49 8.41
C ILE A 107 0.49 -1.42 9.16
N ARG A 108 0.71 -0.15 8.80
CA ARG A 108 0.00 0.98 9.40
C ARG A 108 -1.16 1.38 8.53
N ILE A 109 -2.37 1.30 9.09
CA ILE A 109 -3.56 1.82 8.42
C ILE A 109 -3.80 3.24 8.92
N ASN A 110 -3.77 4.20 8.01
CA ASN A 110 -4.07 5.59 8.30
C ASN A 110 -5.48 5.91 7.80
N VAL A 111 -6.44 5.94 8.71
CA VAL A 111 -7.84 6.25 8.38
C VAL A 111 -7.98 7.74 8.13
N GLN A 112 -8.22 8.12 6.88
CA GLN A 112 -8.22 9.50 6.41
C GLN A 112 -9.61 10.16 6.45
N GLY A 113 -10.66 9.36 6.58
CA GLY A 113 -12.04 9.82 6.59
C GLY A 113 -13.05 8.68 6.64
N ILE A 114 -14.32 9.07 6.76
CA ILE A 114 -15.47 8.17 6.70
C ILE A 114 -16.42 8.73 5.62
N GLU A 115 -16.89 7.88 4.71
CA GLU A 115 -17.81 8.26 3.63
C GLU A 115 -19.05 7.37 3.59
N LYS A 116 -20.16 7.93 3.11
CA LYS A 116 -21.45 7.25 3.05
C LYS A 116 -21.53 6.24 1.89
#